data_AF-A0A833U2L8-F1
#
_entry.id   AF-A0A833U2L8-F1
#
_cell.length_a   1.000
_cell.length_b   1.000
_cell.length_c   1.000
_cell.angle_alpha   90.00
_cell.angle_beta   90.00
_cell.angle_gamma   90.00
#
_symmetry.space_group_name_H-M   'P 1'
#
loop_
_entity.id
_entity.type
_entity.pdbx_description
1 polymer ?
#
loop_
_entity_poly.entity_id
_entity_poly.type
_entity_poly.pdbx_seq_one_letter_code
_entity_poly.pdbx_strand_id
1 'polypeptide(L)'
;MIASCRASLVSPREGIRRFAMENKARNKGYVHYDHTDPCRYERWTARESYEFMHTRPWQEVVDFYSNSVNGRASILSALFGIETHRVHNDAEILEVSDKTELESVSAEDRTGRWARLTFKIVLSYHGGSFDGWQKQPGLNTVQGVIERSLFKFVDERKVQLLKDKGLPVEGSVVVAGRTDKGVTALQQVCAFSTWRKDIKPRDIEEAINGAVPRNLIVRSVSEVSRSFHPNFSAKWRHYFYILPFNDWEGGEQGSESGQDAENFRCNENTDEQRIRCDECNVDTVEDLINDYKDDHENGKKPQTFSIIRVNQLLQQLEGKLLSYKMFARDTKASRNVGPPTQCFVYHARAAVARLPCSDHGEGRKVMCVELVANRFLRKMVRVLVATSVREAAAGADEDALIKLMDATCRRATAPPAPPEGLCLVDVGYAEFDSQYCLIPKD
;
A
#
# COMPACT_ATOMS: atom_id res chain seq x y z
N MET A 1 7.65 -74.96 -43.99
CA MET A 1 6.47 -74.07 -43.88
C MET A 1 6.92 -72.82 -43.15
N ILE A 2 7.00 -71.59 -43.66
CA ILE A 2 6.72 -70.87 -44.92
C ILE A 2 7.76 -69.71 -44.83
N ALA A 3 8.83 -69.64 -45.62
CA ALA A 3 8.96 -69.21 -47.02
C ALA A 3 8.67 -67.71 -47.29
N SER A 4 9.74 -66.99 -47.69
CA SER A 4 9.79 -65.90 -48.69
C SER A 4 9.26 -64.51 -48.27
N CYS A 5 9.88 -63.35 -48.59
CA CYS A 5 10.62 -62.88 -49.79
C CYS A 5 11.74 -61.88 -49.42
N ARG A 6 12.98 -62.02 -49.90
CA ARG A 6 13.63 -61.36 -51.09
C ARG A 6 13.55 -59.82 -51.11
N ALA A 7 14.62 -59.05 -50.85
CA ALA A 7 15.85 -58.78 -51.64
C ALA A 7 15.66 -57.84 -52.86
N SER A 8 16.34 -56.68 -52.88
CA SER A 8 17.28 -56.26 -53.96
C SER A 8 17.93 -54.88 -53.73
N LEU A 9 19.25 -54.90 -53.93
CA LEU A 9 20.30 -53.90 -54.20
C LEU A 9 19.90 -52.54 -54.84
N VAL A 10 20.64 -51.46 -54.48
CA VAL A 10 21.55 -50.67 -55.34
C VAL A 10 21.99 -49.38 -54.59
N SER A 11 23.30 -49.09 -54.58
CA SER A 11 23.91 -47.81 -54.19
C SER A 11 24.03 -46.90 -55.41
N PRO A 12 23.87 -45.57 -55.28
CA PRO A 12 25.04 -44.71 -55.50
C PRO A 12 25.16 -43.55 -54.50
N ARG A 13 26.41 -43.25 -54.16
CA ARG A 13 26.84 -41.99 -53.56
C ARG A 13 26.53 -40.84 -54.51
N GLU A 14 25.80 -39.83 -54.06
CA GLU A 14 25.91 -38.47 -54.59
C GLU A 14 25.66 -37.46 -53.46
N GLY A 15 26.65 -36.62 -53.23
CA GLY A 15 26.66 -35.62 -52.17
C GLY A 15 25.77 -34.43 -52.52
N ILE A 16 24.88 -34.06 -51.60
CA ILE A 16 24.28 -32.73 -51.57
C ILE A 16 24.34 -32.26 -50.12
N ARG A 17 25.22 -31.28 -49.86
CA ARG A 17 25.25 -30.50 -48.62
C ARG A 17 23.89 -29.81 -48.45
N ARG A 18 23.08 -30.23 -47.47
CA ARG A 18 21.99 -29.41 -46.94
C ARG A 18 22.43 -28.83 -45.61
N PHE A 19 22.56 -27.50 -45.59
CA PHE A 19 22.59 -26.69 -44.38
C PHE A 19 21.33 -27.00 -43.56
N ALA A 20 21.50 -27.62 -42.40
CA ALA A 20 20.46 -27.64 -41.37
C ALA A 20 20.58 -26.31 -40.61
N MET A 21 19.59 -25.43 -40.75
CA MET A 21 19.37 -24.34 -39.81
C MET A 21 18.91 -24.94 -38.48
N GLU A 22 19.84 -25.10 -37.55
CA GLU A 22 19.50 -25.28 -36.13
C GLU A 22 18.98 -23.95 -35.58
N ASN A 23 17.67 -23.88 -35.33
CA ASN A 23 17.06 -22.87 -34.48
C ASN A 23 17.57 -23.04 -33.05
N LYS A 24 18.66 -22.35 -32.69
CA LYS A 24 19.06 -22.14 -31.29
C LYS A 24 18.05 -21.21 -30.62
N ALA A 25 17.06 -21.80 -29.95
CA ALA A 25 16.33 -21.12 -28.90
C ALA A 25 17.33 -20.62 -27.85
N ARG A 26 17.48 -19.30 -27.75
CA ARG A 26 18.30 -18.63 -26.72
C ARG A 26 17.66 -18.85 -25.36
N ASN A 27 18.14 -19.86 -24.64
CA ASN A 27 17.82 -20.06 -23.23
C ASN A 27 18.56 -18.97 -22.43
N LYS A 28 17.88 -17.84 -22.12
CA LYS A 28 18.36 -16.89 -21.12
C LYS A 28 18.21 -17.59 -19.77
N GLY A 29 19.29 -18.20 -19.28
CA GLY A 29 19.33 -18.83 -17.96
C GLY A 29 19.23 -17.75 -16.88
N TYR A 30 18.01 -17.44 -16.46
CA TYR A 30 17.79 -16.90 -15.13
C TYR A 30 18.03 -18.06 -14.17
N VAL A 31 18.95 -17.90 -13.22
CA VAL A 31 19.01 -18.80 -12.07
C VAL A 31 17.67 -18.65 -11.36
N HIS A 32 16.95 -19.76 -11.22
CA HIS A 32 15.63 -19.77 -10.60
C HIS A 32 15.81 -19.59 -9.10
N TYR A 33 15.54 -18.38 -8.61
CA TYR A 33 15.63 -18.04 -7.19
C TYR A 33 14.50 -18.71 -6.40
N ASP A 34 14.84 -19.63 -5.50
CA ASP A 34 13.90 -20.12 -4.50
C ASP A 34 13.90 -19.16 -3.30
N HIS A 35 12.81 -18.40 -3.16
CA HIS A 35 12.49 -17.53 -2.03
C HIS A 35 12.61 -18.16 -0.62
N THR A 36 12.76 -19.49 -0.51
CA THR A 36 13.08 -20.21 0.74
C THR A 36 14.58 -20.29 1.06
N ASP A 37 15.46 -19.99 0.10
CA ASP A 37 16.90 -20.00 0.28
C ASP A 37 17.36 -18.88 1.23
N PRO A 38 18.33 -19.15 2.13
CA PRO A 38 18.91 -18.13 2.98
C PRO A 38 19.51 -17.00 2.12
N CYS A 39 19.33 -15.73 2.55
CA CYS A 39 19.58 -14.48 1.81
C CYS A 39 21.02 -14.23 1.28
N ARG A 40 21.85 -15.24 1.03
CA ARG A 40 23.29 -15.03 0.84
C ARG A 40 23.77 -14.70 -0.56
N TYR A 41 22.97 -14.82 -1.63
CA TYR A 41 23.53 -14.55 -2.98
C TYR A 41 22.64 -13.78 -3.97
N GLU A 42 21.30 -13.85 -3.88
CA GLU A 42 20.41 -13.27 -4.92
C GLU A 42 19.40 -12.23 -4.41
N ARG A 43 19.25 -12.10 -3.08
CA ARG A 43 18.21 -11.27 -2.44
C ARG A 43 18.80 -10.25 -1.47
N TRP A 44 18.21 -9.05 -1.41
CA TRP A 44 18.60 -8.04 -0.43
C TRP A 44 18.26 -8.48 1.01
N THR A 45 19.18 -8.20 1.91
CA THR A 45 18.96 -8.24 3.36
C THR A 45 17.93 -7.18 3.77
N ALA A 46 17.46 -7.25 5.02
CA ALA A 46 16.60 -6.21 5.58
C ALA A 46 17.26 -4.82 5.52
N ARG A 47 18.55 -4.73 5.85
CA ARG A 47 19.33 -3.50 5.79
C ARG A 47 19.45 -2.95 4.38
N GLU A 48 19.85 -3.77 3.41
CA GLU A 48 19.98 -3.33 2.01
C GLU A 48 18.62 -2.91 1.42
N SER A 49 17.54 -3.61 1.78
CA SER A 49 16.19 -3.22 1.37
C SER A 49 15.78 -1.88 1.98
N TYR A 50 16.12 -1.66 3.26
CA TYR A 50 15.87 -0.41 3.94
C TYR A 50 16.64 0.73 3.28
N GLU A 51 17.95 0.57 3.08
CA GLU A 51 18.83 1.55 2.43
C GLU A 51 18.31 1.86 1.02
N PHE A 52 18.06 0.84 0.18
CA PHE A 52 17.52 1.00 -1.16
C PHE A 52 16.25 1.84 -1.19
N MET A 53 15.31 1.60 -0.26
CA MET A 53 14.04 2.33 -0.25
C MET A 53 14.18 3.75 0.33
N HIS A 54 15.01 3.95 1.35
CA HIS A 54 15.08 5.22 2.08
C HIS A 54 16.01 6.25 1.43
N THR A 55 16.97 5.85 0.59
CA THR A 55 17.90 6.79 -0.08
C THR A 55 17.32 7.45 -1.34
N ARG A 56 16.03 7.24 -1.64
CA ARG A 56 15.37 7.78 -2.84
C ARG A 56 15.11 9.30 -2.71
N PRO A 57 14.97 10.04 -3.82
CA PRO A 57 14.72 11.48 -3.81
C PRO A 57 13.26 11.79 -3.45
N TRP A 58 12.93 11.65 -2.17
CA TRP A 58 11.56 11.77 -1.64
C TRP A 58 10.95 13.17 -1.73
N GLN A 59 11.77 14.21 -1.86
CA GLN A 59 11.31 15.60 -1.77
C GLN A 59 10.22 15.92 -2.80
N GLU A 60 10.39 15.50 -4.05
CA GLU A 60 9.40 15.74 -5.10
C GLU A 60 8.06 15.04 -4.83
N VAL A 61 8.09 13.84 -4.23
CA VAL A 61 6.89 13.10 -3.82
C VAL A 61 6.19 13.82 -2.66
N VAL A 62 6.97 14.31 -1.69
CA VAL A 62 6.46 15.10 -0.56
C VAL A 62 5.78 16.38 -1.05
N ASP A 63 6.40 17.08 -2.02
CA ASP A 63 5.87 18.31 -2.60
C ASP A 63 4.62 18.04 -3.45
N PHE A 64 4.63 16.97 -4.25
CA PHE A 64 3.47 16.51 -5.00
C PHE A 64 2.27 16.24 -4.09
N TYR A 65 2.48 15.54 -2.98
CA TYR A 65 1.41 15.29 -2.02
C TYR A 65 0.97 16.55 -1.28
N SER A 66 1.88 17.45 -0.94
CA SER A 66 1.54 18.75 -0.35
C SER A 66 0.62 19.56 -1.28
N ASN A 67 0.95 19.60 -2.58
CA ASN A 67 0.13 20.24 -3.60
C ASN A 67 -1.23 19.53 -3.78
N SER A 68 -1.24 18.20 -3.72
CA SER A 68 -2.48 17.39 -3.82
C SER A 68 -3.44 17.64 -2.66
N VAL A 69 -2.92 17.83 -1.45
CA VAL A 69 -3.72 18.18 -0.27
C VAL A 69 -4.32 19.58 -0.45
N ASN A 70 -3.54 20.55 -0.92
CA ASN A 70 -4.00 21.93 -1.10
C ASN A 70 -4.90 22.16 -2.34
N GLY A 71 -4.78 21.31 -3.37
CA GLY A 71 -5.59 21.39 -4.59
C GLY A 71 -7.00 20.79 -4.45
N ARG A 72 -7.87 21.05 -5.43
CA ARG A 72 -9.11 20.27 -5.62
C ARG A 72 -8.73 18.97 -6.34
N ALA A 73 -9.21 17.84 -5.82
CA ALA A 73 -8.84 16.49 -6.24
C ALA A 73 -8.92 16.29 -7.78
N SER A 74 -7.76 16.04 -8.39
CA SER A 74 -7.57 15.54 -9.78
C SER A 74 -6.10 15.20 -10.11
N ILE A 75 -5.16 15.40 -9.17
CA ILE A 75 -3.72 15.32 -9.49
C ILE A 75 -3.22 13.88 -9.63
N LEU A 76 -3.80 12.92 -8.89
CA LEU A 76 -3.41 11.51 -9.01
C LEU A 76 -3.81 10.90 -10.36
N SER A 77 -5.02 11.21 -10.85
CA SER A 77 -5.46 10.75 -12.17
C SER A 77 -4.69 11.41 -13.31
N ALA A 78 -4.21 12.64 -13.10
CA ALA A 78 -3.30 13.31 -14.04
C ALA A 78 -1.97 12.57 -14.21
N LEU A 79 -1.49 11.77 -13.24
CA LEU A 79 -0.27 10.95 -13.41
C LEU A 79 -0.41 9.90 -14.51
N PHE A 80 -1.64 9.48 -14.82
CA PHE A 80 -1.94 8.46 -15.82
C PHE A 80 -2.74 9.01 -17.00
N GLY A 81 -2.89 10.34 -17.09
CA GLY A 81 -3.64 10.99 -18.18
C GLY A 81 -5.14 10.66 -18.19
N ILE A 82 -5.69 10.19 -17.07
CA ILE A 82 -7.12 9.87 -16.97
C ILE A 82 -7.84 11.17 -16.58
N GLU A 83 -8.64 11.73 -17.48
CA GLU A 83 -9.65 12.73 -17.12
C GLU A 83 -10.74 12.02 -16.29
N THR A 84 -10.55 11.95 -14.97
CA THR A 84 -11.59 11.39 -14.10
C THR A 84 -12.69 12.43 -13.92
N HIS A 85 -13.79 12.28 -14.65
CA HIS A 85 -15.07 12.84 -14.25
C HIS A 85 -15.47 12.26 -12.88
N ARG A 86 -15.40 13.13 -11.87
CA ARG A 86 -16.02 13.03 -10.54
C ARG A 86 -15.42 12.00 -9.57
N VAL A 87 -14.77 12.57 -8.54
CA VAL A 87 -14.68 12.01 -7.19
C VAL A 87 -16.03 11.40 -6.81
N HIS A 88 -16.01 10.21 -6.20
CA HIS A 88 -17.18 9.57 -5.60
C HIS A 88 -18.13 10.62 -5.01
N ASN A 89 -19.29 10.77 -5.65
CA ASN A 89 -20.37 11.54 -5.08
C ASN A 89 -20.92 10.70 -3.92
N ASP A 90 -20.32 10.83 -2.74
CA ASP A 90 -20.95 10.44 -1.47
C ASP A 90 -22.30 11.17 -1.23
N ALA A 91 -22.72 12.03 -2.17
CA ALA A 91 -24.08 12.55 -2.28
C ALA A 91 -25.14 11.45 -2.37
N GLU A 92 -24.80 10.22 -2.79
CA GLU A 92 -25.72 9.05 -2.72
C GLU A 92 -25.79 8.39 -1.32
N ILE A 93 -25.51 9.15 -0.25
CA ILE A 93 -26.06 8.84 1.09
C ILE A 93 -27.31 9.70 1.38
N LEU A 94 -27.80 10.47 0.40
CA LEU A 94 -29.15 11.03 0.41
C LEU A 94 -30.01 10.26 -0.61
N GLU A 95 -30.99 9.54 -0.05
CA GLU A 95 -32.09 8.82 -0.73
C GLU A 95 -31.78 7.41 -1.29
N VAL A 96 -31.40 6.46 -0.42
CA VAL A 96 -31.84 5.08 -0.65
C VAL A 96 -33.19 4.90 0.02
N SER A 97 -34.23 5.01 -0.80
CA SER A 97 -35.46 4.28 -0.60
C SER A 97 -35.15 2.79 -0.55
N ASP A 98 -34.92 2.24 0.64
CA ASP A 98 -35.14 0.83 0.88
C ASP A 98 -36.11 0.68 2.04
N LYS A 99 -37.36 0.47 1.65
CA LYS A 99 -38.34 -0.26 2.45
C LYS A 99 -37.77 -1.65 2.67
N THR A 100 -36.99 -1.82 3.72
CA THR A 100 -36.82 -3.14 4.34
C THR A 100 -36.83 -2.96 5.85
N GLU A 101 -37.75 -3.67 6.46
CA GLU A 101 -38.18 -3.60 7.85
C GLU A 101 -37.02 -3.61 8.84
N LEU A 102 -36.70 -2.43 9.39
CA LEU A 102 -35.98 -2.27 10.65
C LEU A 102 -36.36 -0.89 11.22
N GLU A 103 -37.51 -0.89 11.89
CA GLU A 103 -38.02 0.11 12.82
C GLU A 103 -37.42 1.52 12.68
N SER A 104 -37.97 2.27 11.73
CA SER A 104 -37.85 3.72 11.65
C SER A 104 -38.53 4.38 12.85
N VAL A 105 -37.81 4.51 13.97
CA VAL A 105 -38.22 5.46 15.01
C VAL A 105 -37.96 6.86 14.45
N SER A 106 -39.04 7.64 14.31
CA SER A 106 -39.05 9.02 13.85
C SER A 106 -37.98 9.86 14.57
N ALA A 107 -37.44 10.87 13.89
CA ALA A 107 -36.47 11.78 14.51
C ALA A 107 -37.06 12.57 15.70
N GLU A 108 -38.40 12.60 15.81
CA GLU A 108 -39.15 13.41 16.78
C GLU A 108 -39.24 12.76 18.17
N ASP A 109 -39.03 11.44 18.31
CA ASP A 109 -39.16 10.72 19.59
C ASP A 109 -37.82 10.36 20.28
N ARG A 110 -36.69 10.85 19.77
CA ARG A 110 -35.37 10.49 20.31
C ARG A 110 -35.05 11.26 21.59
N THR A 111 -35.12 10.59 22.74
CA THR A 111 -34.75 11.12 24.05
C THR A 111 -33.45 10.53 24.60
N GLY A 112 -32.79 11.24 25.52
CA GLY A 112 -31.61 10.76 26.25
C GLY A 112 -30.39 10.48 25.38
N ARG A 113 -29.73 9.33 25.60
CA ARG A 113 -28.50 8.91 24.87
C ARG A 113 -28.71 8.84 23.35
N TRP A 114 -29.95 8.64 22.91
CA TRP A 114 -30.30 8.40 21.51
C TRP A 114 -30.54 9.66 20.69
N ALA A 115 -30.53 10.84 21.33
CA ALA A 115 -30.78 12.14 20.71
C ALA A 115 -29.53 12.80 20.07
N ARG A 116 -28.40 12.08 19.97
CA ARG A 116 -27.14 12.64 19.46
C ARG A 116 -27.16 12.81 17.93
N LEU A 117 -26.57 13.90 17.45
CA LEU A 117 -26.19 14.08 16.05
C LEU A 117 -24.85 13.39 15.79
N THR A 118 -24.67 12.85 14.60
CA THR A 118 -23.40 12.26 14.14
C THR A 118 -23.04 12.86 12.79
N PHE A 119 -21.82 13.35 12.67
CA PHE A 119 -21.30 13.96 11.46
C PHE A 119 -20.19 13.11 10.89
N LYS A 120 -20.29 12.77 9.60
CA LYS A 120 -19.18 12.25 8.80
C LYS A 120 -18.36 13.44 8.31
N ILE A 121 -17.06 13.37 8.50
CA ILE A 121 -16.11 14.42 8.12
C ILE A 121 -15.07 13.76 7.20
N VAL A 122 -14.96 14.27 5.97
CA VAL A 122 -13.93 13.86 5.01
C VAL A 122 -12.81 14.88 5.04
N LEU A 123 -11.58 14.42 5.21
CA LEU A 123 -10.40 15.24 5.48
C LEU A 123 -9.25 14.88 4.54
N SER A 124 -8.50 15.89 4.15
CA SER A 124 -7.20 15.75 3.51
C SER A 124 -6.13 16.33 4.43
N TYR A 125 -4.97 15.70 4.52
CA TYR A 125 -3.83 16.22 5.26
C TYR A 125 -2.51 15.71 4.70
N HIS A 126 -1.48 16.55 4.79
CA HIS A 126 -0.12 16.20 4.39
C HIS A 126 0.59 15.46 5.53
N GLY A 127 1.09 14.25 5.25
CA GLY A 127 1.66 13.37 6.27
C GLY A 127 2.91 13.93 6.95
N GLY A 128 3.70 14.74 6.25
CA GLY A 128 4.91 15.38 6.79
C GLY A 128 4.62 16.47 7.84
N SER A 129 3.37 16.94 7.94
CA SER A 129 2.98 17.99 8.88
C SER A 129 2.55 17.46 10.26
N PHE A 130 2.44 16.13 10.43
CA PHE A 130 1.88 15.52 11.66
C PHE A 130 2.66 14.27 12.09
N ASP A 131 2.62 13.98 13.39
CA ASP A 131 3.15 12.75 13.99
C ASP A 131 2.21 11.53 13.82
N GLY A 132 1.45 11.51 12.71
CA GLY A 132 0.44 10.51 12.39
C GLY A 132 -0.97 10.88 12.88
N TRP A 133 -1.90 9.93 12.75
CA TRP A 133 -3.31 10.18 13.09
C TRP A 133 -3.54 10.23 14.61
N GLN A 134 -3.18 9.14 15.31
CA GLN A 134 -3.66 8.84 16.66
C GLN A 134 -3.10 9.83 17.67
N LYS A 135 -3.96 10.44 18.50
CA LYS A 135 -3.54 11.33 19.59
C LYS A 135 -2.56 10.65 20.53
N GLN A 136 -1.44 11.33 20.79
CA GLN A 136 -0.39 10.95 21.72
C GLN A 136 0.07 12.17 22.53
N PRO A 137 0.50 12.01 23.79
CA PRO A 137 0.95 13.14 24.61
C PRO A 137 2.12 13.90 23.97
N GLY A 138 2.04 15.23 23.93
CA GLY A 138 3.12 16.10 23.47
C GLY A 138 3.38 16.13 21.96
N LEU A 139 2.63 15.38 21.16
CA LEU A 139 2.85 15.27 19.71
C LEU A 139 1.78 16.02 18.89
N ASN A 140 2.16 16.48 17.69
CA ASN A 140 1.26 17.16 16.78
C ASN A 140 0.55 16.14 15.88
N THR A 141 -0.61 15.64 16.32
CA THR A 141 -1.34 14.60 15.59
C THR A 141 -2.64 15.14 14.98
N VAL A 142 -3.07 14.52 13.88
CA VAL A 142 -4.30 14.89 13.18
C VAL A 142 -5.52 14.80 14.10
N GLN A 143 -5.67 13.69 14.84
CA GLN A 143 -6.77 13.52 15.80
C GLN A 143 -6.74 14.62 16.88
N GLY A 144 -5.57 14.92 17.44
CA GLY A 144 -5.45 15.91 18.51
C GLY A 144 -5.85 17.32 18.05
N VAL A 145 -5.46 17.70 16.84
CA VAL A 145 -5.87 18.98 16.23
C VAL A 145 -7.39 19.04 16.06
N ILE A 146 -7.99 18.02 15.46
CA ILE A 146 -9.43 17.98 15.19
C ILE A 146 -10.21 18.02 16.51
N GLU A 147 -9.85 17.18 17.48
CA GLU A 147 -10.53 17.12 18.77
C GLU A 147 -10.47 18.47 19.51
N ARG A 148 -9.33 19.17 19.46
CA ARG A 148 -9.21 20.53 19.98
C ARG A 148 -10.09 21.52 19.24
N SER A 149 -10.14 21.51 17.91
CA SER A 149 -10.97 22.44 17.13
C SER A 149 -12.48 22.29 17.38
N LEU A 150 -12.91 21.09 17.80
CA LEU A 150 -14.33 20.77 18.02
C LEU A 150 -14.81 21.04 19.46
N PHE A 151 -13.97 21.62 20.32
CA PHE A 151 -14.31 21.84 21.73
C PHE A 151 -15.62 22.62 21.93
N LYS A 152 -15.89 23.63 21.09
CA LYS A 152 -17.08 24.48 21.17
C LYS A 152 -18.40 23.76 20.85
N PHE A 153 -18.32 22.54 20.32
CA PHE A 153 -19.47 21.70 19.98
C PHE A 153 -19.71 20.58 20.97
N VAL A 154 -18.94 20.51 22.05
CA VAL A 154 -19.12 19.54 23.13
C VAL A 154 -20.33 19.95 23.97
N ASP A 155 -21.21 19.00 24.28
CA ASP A 155 -22.39 19.26 25.11
C ASP A 155 -22.01 19.53 26.58
N GLU A 156 -22.83 20.33 27.27
CA GLU A 156 -22.57 20.80 28.64
C GLU A 156 -22.32 19.66 29.64
N ARG A 157 -23.02 18.52 29.49
CA ARG A 157 -22.84 17.36 30.37
C ARG A 157 -21.45 16.77 30.19
N LYS A 158 -21.00 16.61 28.94
CA LYS A 158 -19.65 16.14 28.64
C LYS A 158 -18.59 17.16 29.05
N VAL A 159 -18.84 18.46 28.92
CA VAL A 159 -17.94 19.51 29.44
C VAL A 159 -17.74 19.34 30.95
N GLN A 160 -18.82 19.21 31.72
CA GLN A 160 -18.74 19.02 33.18
C GLN A 160 -17.98 17.75 33.53
N LEU A 161 -18.29 16.63 32.87
CA LEU A 161 -17.60 15.35 33.07
C LEU A 161 -16.09 15.44 32.82
N LEU A 162 -15.66 16.17 31.79
CA LEU A 162 -14.23 16.35 31.48
C LEU A 162 -13.55 17.21 32.54
N LYS A 163 -14.21 18.30 32.99
CA LYS A 163 -13.71 19.17 34.07
C LYS A 163 -13.55 18.41 35.39
N ASP A 164 -14.55 17.62 35.79
CA ASP A 164 -14.52 16.82 37.02
C ASP A 164 -13.36 15.80 37.02
N LYS A 165 -12.93 15.36 35.83
CA LYS A 165 -11.78 14.46 35.64
C LYS A 165 -10.44 15.17 35.47
N GLY A 166 -10.41 16.51 35.49
CA GLY A 166 -9.21 17.28 35.20
C GLY A 166 -8.69 17.11 33.76
N LEU A 167 -9.59 16.75 32.83
CA LEU A 167 -9.26 16.54 31.41
C LEU A 167 -9.59 17.79 30.59
N PRO A 168 -8.85 18.05 29.49
CA PRO A 168 -9.16 19.15 28.59
C PRO A 168 -10.53 18.95 27.93
N VAL A 169 -11.28 20.05 27.79
CA VAL A 169 -12.57 20.05 27.11
C VAL A 169 -12.33 19.98 25.61
N GLU A 170 -12.50 18.79 25.03
CA GLU A 170 -12.25 18.54 23.61
C GLU A 170 -13.33 17.64 23.01
N GLY A 171 -13.47 17.73 21.69
CA GLY A 171 -14.26 16.78 20.90
C GLY A 171 -13.70 15.36 21.03
N SER A 172 -14.48 14.37 20.57
CA SER A 172 -13.96 13.02 20.42
C SER A 172 -14.35 12.51 19.04
N VAL A 173 -13.35 12.09 18.28
CA VAL A 173 -13.56 11.58 16.92
C VAL A 173 -13.11 10.13 16.81
N VAL A 174 -13.81 9.39 15.97
CA VAL A 174 -13.42 8.04 15.53
C VAL A 174 -13.05 8.08 14.06
N VAL A 175 -12.16 7.20 13.58
CA VAL A 175 -11.59 7.26 12.22
C VAL A 175 -11.77 5.94 11.47
N ALA A 176 -11.80 6.01 10.14
CA ALA A 176 -11.88 4.85 9.26
C ALA A 176 -10.65 3.95 9.28
N GLY A 177 -9.46 4.55 9.41
CA GLY A 177 -8.19 3.86 9.57
C GLY A 177 -7.12 4.81 10.10
N ARG A 178 -6.21 4.30 10.94
CA ARG A 178 -5.09 5.10 11.44
C ARG A 178 -3.98 5.14 10.38
N THR A 179 -3.39 6.31 10.19
CA THR A 179 -2.17 6.52 9.41
C THR A 179 -0.97 6.70 10.36
N ASP A 180 0.17 6.13 9.97
CA ASP A 180 1.45 6.34 10.66
C ASP A 180 2.00 7.75 10.35
N LYS A 181 3.01 8.20 11.11
CA LYS A 181 3.75 9.45 10.83
C LYS A 181 4.30 9.44 9.39
N GLY A 182 4.18 10.58 8.70
CA GLY A 182 4.65 10.77 7.32
C GLY A 182 3.65 10.35 6.25
N VAL A 183 2.59 9.60 6.59
CA VAL A 183 1.60 9.12 5.60
C VAL A 183 0.56 10.20 5.31
N THR A 184 0.40 10.54 4.03
CA THR A 184 -0.58 11.52 3.54
C THR A 184 -1.97 10.90 3.44
N ALA A 185 -3.03 11.72 3.55
CA ALA A 185 -4.38 11.30 3.19
C ALA A 185 -5.09 12.36 2.34
N LEU A 186 -5.81 11.92 1.31
CA LEU A 186 -6.62 12.80 0.46
C LEU A 186 -8.09 12.82 0.88
N GLN A 187 -8.63 11.66 1.27
CA GLN A 187 -10.01 11.53 1.74
C GLN A 187 -10.11 10.57 2.94
N GLN A 188 -9.40 10.89 4.03
CA GLN A 188 -9.60 10.20 5.31
C GLN A 188 -10.99 10.51 5.86
N VAL A 189 -11.64 9.53 6.46
CA VAL A 189 -12.98 9.70 7.03
C VAL A 189 -12.94 9.56 8.53
N CYS A 190 -13.43 10.56 9.24
CA CYS A 190 -13.71 10.49 10.66
C CYS A 190 -15.16 10.83 10.97
N ALA A 191 -15.59 10.52 12.19
CA ALA A 191 -16.91 10.87 12.67
C ALA A 191 -16.84 11.56 14.03
N PHE A 192 -17.61 12.62 14.16
CA PHE A 192 -17.82 13.37 15.40
C PHE A 192 -19.28 13.23 15.82
N SER A 193 -19.53 13.13 17.12
CA SER A 193 -20.90 13.08 17.65
C SER A 193 -21.08 14.03 18.81
N THR A 194 -22.25 14.67 18.85
CA THR A 194 -22.62 15.63 19.89
C THR A 194 -24.11 15.57 20.20
N TRP A 195 -24.50 15.94 21.41
CA TRP A 195 -25.89 16.12 21.82
C TRP A 195 -26.41 17.56 21.61
N ARG A 196 -25.55 18.47 21.15
CA ARG A 196 -25.97 19.78 20.64
C ARG A 196 -26.81 19.61 19.37
N LYS A 197 -27.99 20.21 19.33
CA LYS A 197 -28.94 20.11 18.20
C LYS A 197 -28.84 21.25 17.18
N ASP A 198 -28.13 22.30 17.54
CA ASP A 198 -28.02 23.56 16.79
C ASP A 198 -26.77 23.62 15.89
N ILE A 199 -26.01 22.52 15.79
CA ILE A 199 -24.77 22.46 15.00
C ILE A 199 -25.09 22.15 13.54
N LYS A 200 -24.54 22.95 12.63
CA LYS A 200 -24.60 22.70 11.19
C LYS A 200 -23.28 22.13 10.69
N PRO A 201 -23.28 21.32 9.60
CA PRO A 201 -22.05 20.80 9.01
C PRO A 201 -20.98 21.87 8.72
N ARG A 202 -21.41 23.05 8.26
CA ARG A 202 -20.54 24.19 7.98
C ARG A 202 -19.79 24.71 9.22
N ASP A 203 -20.42 24.66 10.40
CA ASP A 203 -19.77 25.13 11.63
C ASP A 203 -18.55 24.25 11.97
N ILE A 204 -18.68 22.93 11.76
CA ILE A 204 -17.62 21.94 11.94
C ILE A 204 -16.50 22.17 10.94
N GLU A 205 -16.85 22.39 9.67
CA GLU A 205 -15.89 22.69 8.61
C GLU A 205 -15.05 23.93 8.94
N GLU A 206 -15.70 25.05 9.27
CA GLU A 206 -15.03 26.31 9.61
C GLU A 206 -14.16 26.18 10.87
N ALA A 207 -14.60 25.41 11.87
CA ALA A 207 -13.82 25.18 13.09
C ALA A 207 -12.51 24.43 12.82
N ILE A 208 -12.56 23.37 12.01
CA ILE A 208 -11.37 22.56 11.69
C ILE A 208 -10.43 23.32 10.75
N ASN A 209 -10.96 23.88 9.66
CA ASN A 209 -10.15 24.63 8.68
C ASN A 209 -9.50 25.88 9.29
N GLY A 210 -10.15 26.52 10.28
CA GLY A 210 -9.59 27.65 11.01
C GLY A 210 -8.41 27.30 11.95
N ALA A 211 -8.27 26.02 12.35
CA ALA A 211 -7.24 25.60 13.30
C ALA A 211 -5.88 25.32 12.64
N VAL A 212 -5.85 24.74 11.43
CA VAL A 212 -4.61 24.37 10.73
C VAL A 212 -4.74 24.62 9.23
N PRO A 213 -4.56 25.88 8.78
CA PRO A 213 -4.65 26.20 7.37
C PRO A 213 -3.55 25.47 6.57
N ARG A 214 -3.89 25.02 5.34
CA ARG A 214 -3.03 24.40 4.31
C ARG A 214 -2.52 22.97 4.59
N ASN A 215 -2.35 22.56 5.84
CA ASN A 215 -1.81 21.23 6.15
C ASN A 215 -2.91 20.20 6.44
N LEU A 216 -4.11 20.65 6.79
CA LEU A 216 -5.30 19.84 6.99
C LEU A 216 -6.52 20.59 6.45
N ILE A 217 -7.24 19.98 5.53
CA ILE A 217 -8.38 20.57 4.83
C ILE A 217 -9.57 19.64 4.96
N VAL A 218 -10.69 20.18 5.45
CA VAL A 218 -11.98 19.53 5.38
C VAL A 218 -12.48 19.55 3.93
N ARG A 219 -12.76 18.38 3.37
CA ARG A 219 -13.33 18.21 2.03
C ARG A 219 -14.85 18.29 2.05
N SER A 220 -15.46 17.68 3.06
CA SER A 220 -16.91 17.72 3.26
C SER A 220 -17.28 17.34 4.69
N VAL A 221 -18.43 17.85 5.14
CA VAL A 221 -19.10 17.43 6.37
C VAL A 221 -20.55 17.13 6.03
N SER A 222 -21.05 15.98 6.49
CA SER A 222 -22.46 15.61 6.34
C SER A 222 -23.00 15.01 7.64
N GLU A 223 -24.26 15.28 7.95
CA GLU A 223 -24.97 14.56 9.00
C GLU A 223 -25.27 13.14 8.52
N VAL A 224 -25.05 12.16 9.39
CA VAL A 224 -25.25 10.74 9.09
C VAL A 224 -26.00 10.05 10.23
N SER A 225 -26.55 8.87 9.93
CA SER A 225 -27.19 8.03 10.95
C SER A 225 -26.26 7.76 12.14
N ARG A 226 -26.83 7.70 13.35
CA ARG A 226 -26.10 7.34 14.58
C ARG A 226 -25.39 5.98 14.51
N SER A 227 -25.86 5.10 13.62
CA SER A 227 -25.31 3.75 13.41
C SER A 227 -24.05 3.76 12.54
N PHE A 228 -23.77 4.86 11.85
CA PHE A 228 -22.56 5.02 11.06
C PHE A 228 -21.33 4.96 11.97
N HIS A 229 -20.36 4.12 11.58
CA HIS A 229 -19.05 4.09 12.19
C HIS A 229 -17.99 4.09 11.09
N PRO A 230 -17.07 5.07 11.04
CA PRO A 230 -16.20 5.25 9.88
C PRO A 230 -15.30 4.03 9.61
N ASN A 231 -14.89 3.29 10.66
CA ASN A 231 -14.13 2.04 10.51
C ASN A 231 -15.01 0.81 10.16
N PHE A 232 -15.99 0.49 11.01
CA PHE A 232 -16.77 -0.74 10.89
C PHE A 232 -17.81 -0.71 9.76
N SER A 233 -18.25 0.47 9.33
CA SER A 233 -19.13 0.62 8.17
C SER A 233 -18.35 0.66 6.85
N ALA A 234 -17.03 0.87 6.87
CA ALA A 234 -16.24 0.95 5.64
C ALA A 234 -16.08 -0.44 5.01
N LYS A 235 -16.43 -0.52 3.72
CA LYS A 235 -16.34 -1.74 2.92
C LYS A 235 -14.97 -1.93 2.30
N TRP A 236 -14.28 -0.84 1.97
CA TRP A 236 -12.94 -0.87 1.39
C TRP A 236 -12.14 0.39 1.73
N ARG A 237 -10.81 0.28 1.61
CA ARG A 237 -9.84 1.38 1.69
C ARG A 237 -8.95 1.31 0.47
N HIS A 238 -8.52 2.47 -0.01
CA HIS A 238 -7.70 2.59 -1.21
C HIS A 238 -6.42 3.34 -0.85
N TYR A 239 -5.28 2.69 -1.06
CA TYR A 239 -3.96 3.27 -0.87
C TYR A 239 -3.21 3.36 -2.20
N PHE A 240 -2.42 4.43 -2.32
CA PHE A 240 -1.54 4.66 -3.44
C PHE A 240 -0.13 4.92 -2.90
N TYR A 241 0.88 4.32 -3.52
CA TYR A 241 2.28 4.49 -3.15
C TYR A 241 3.09 4.97 -4.35
N ILE A 242 3.90 6.01 -4.16
CA ILE A 242 4.84 6.52 -5.17
C ILE A 242 6.27 6.22 -4.71
N LEU A 243 7.05 5.55 -5.56
CA LEU A 243 8.49 5.33 -5.36
C LEU A 243 9.26 6.09 -6.45
N PRO A 244 10.04 7.13 -6.08
CA PRO A 244 10.82 7.88 -7.07
C PRO A 244 12.11 7.16 -7.43
N PHE A 245 12.47 7.17 -8.71
CA PHE A 245 13.76 6.66 -9.19
C PHE A 245 14.85 7.72 -9.06
N ASN A 246 16.10 7.25 -8.92
CA ASN A 246 17.26 8.14 -9.01
C ASN A 246 17.50 8.56 -10.47
N ASP A 247 18.19 9.68 -10.69
CA ASP A 247 18.38 10.24 -12.03
C ASP A 247 19.13 9.27 -12.98
N TRP A 248 20.04 8.45 -12.44
CA TRP A 248 20.80 7.44 -13.19
C TRP A 248 20.00 6.17 -13.52
N GLU A 249 18.85 5.95 -12.86
CA GLU A 249 17.89 4.88 -13.19
C GLU A 249 16.78 5.38 -14.14
N GLY A 250 16.71 6.70 -14.35
CA GLY A 250 15.69 7.39 -15.14
C GLY A 250 15.92 7.35 -16.65
N GLY A 251 17.12 6.96 -17.11
CA GLY A 251 17.41 6.79 -18.53
C GLY A 251 16.48 5.77 -19.16
N GLU A 252 15.87 6.15 -20.29
CA GLU A 252 15.13 5.21 -21.14
C GLU A 252 16.04 4.03 -21.44
N GLN A 253 15.60 2.81 -21.15
CA GLN A 253 16.18 1.63 -21.78
C GLN A 253 15.77 1.70 -23.25
N GLY A 254 16.52 2.48 -24.01
CA GLY A 254 16.57 2.40 -25.46
C GLY A 254 16.89 0.96 -25.83
N SER A 255 16.07 0.44 -26.74
CA SER A 255 16.35 -0.74 -27.52
C SER A 255 17.76 -0.66 -28.14
N GLU A 256 18.72 -1.48 -27.67
CA GLU A 256 19.95 -1.81 -28.39
C GLU A 256 20.44 -3.19 -27.88
N SER A 257 20.35 -4.24 -28.71
CA SER A 257 21.48 -4.80 -29.49
C SER A 257 22.75 -4.96 -28.66
N GLY A 258 23.12 -6.22 -28.40
CA GLY A 258 24.16 -6.56 -27.45
C GLY A 258 25.58 -6.25 -27.89
N GLN A 259 26.48 -6.21 -26.92
CA GLN A 259 27.77 -6.90 -26.95
C GLN A 259 28.40 -6.89 -25.54
N ASP A 260 28.90 -8.05 -25.16
CA ASP A 260 30.11 -8.30 -24.38
C ASP A 260 30.18 -7.93 -22.89
N ALA A 261 30.04 -8.97 -22.06
CA ALA A 261 30.87 -9.15 -20.86
C ALA A 261 31.07 -10.66 -20.63
N GLU A 262 32.19 -11.18 -21.11
CA GLU A 262 32.62 -12.57 -20.89
C GLU A 262 33.06 -12.84 -19.44
N ASN A 263 32.64 -14.01 -18.95
CA ASN A 263 33.30 -14.94 -18.03
C ASN A 263 34.22 -14.44 -16.90
N PHE A 264 33.84 -14.81 -15.67
CA PHE A 264 34.76 -15.44 -14.72
C PHE A 264 34.14 -16.71 -14.14
N ARG A 265 34.77 -17.86 -14.43
CA ARG A 265 34.52 -19.14 -13.78
C ARG A 265 35.22 -19.15 -12.42
N CYS A 266 34.56 -19.71 -11.40
CA CYS A 266 35.24 -20.48 -10.36
C CYS A 266 34.38 -21.68 -9.94
N ASN A 267 35.09 -22.77 -9.68
CA ASN A 267 34.64 -24.15 -9.50
C ASN A 267 33.75 -24.40 -8.28
N GLU A 268 33.00 -25.49 -8.40
CA GLU A 268 32.31 -26.25 -7.35
C GLU A 268 33.17 -26.48 -6.10
N ASN A 269 32.54 -26.31 -4.92
CA ASN A 269 32.38 -27.34 -3.88
C ASN A 269 31.87 -26.67 -2.62
N THR A 270 30.72 -27.10 -2.07
CA THR A 270 30.55 -27.15 -0.60
C THR A 270 29.35 -27.98 -0.18
N ASP A 271 29.59 -28.73 0.88
CA ASP A 271 28.69 -29.58 1.66
C ASP A 271 27.37 -28.91 2.08
N GLU A 272 26.32 -29.72 2.09
CA GLU A 272 25.03 -29.44 2.70
C GLU A 272 25.17 -29.36 4.23
N GLN A 273 25.07 -28.15 4.79
CA GLN A 273 24.67 -27.97 6.19
C GLN A 273 23.46 -27.05 6.29
N ARG A 274 22.29 -27.67 6.48
CA ARG A 274 21.03 -27.01 6.83
C ARG A 274 21.18 -26.27 8.16
N ILE A 275 21.23 -24.94 8.11
CA ILE A 275 21.15 -24.10 9.31
C ILE A 275 19.66 -23.96 9.68
N ARG A 276 19.27 -24.55 10.82
CA ARG A 276 17.99 -24.26 11.49
C ARG A 276 18.02 -22.81 11.97
N CYS A 277 17.10 -21.99 11.48
CA CYS A 277 16.82 -20.69 12.06
C CYS A 277 15.93 -20.88 13.29
N ASP A 278 16.49 -20.65 14.48
CA ASP A 278 15.75 -20.62 15.74
C ASP A 278 14.68 -19.51 15.74
N GLU A 279 13.58 -19.78 16.45
CA GLU A 279 12.45 -18.86 16.65
C GLU A 279 12.92 -17.52 17.19
N CYS A 280 12.75 -16.47 16.40
CA CYS A 280 13.15 -15.12 16.72
C CYS A 280 11.90 -14.28 16.99
N ASN A 281 11.76 -13.82 18.23
CA ASN A 281 10.75 -12.83 18.61
C ASN A 281 11.16 -11.46 18.08
N VAL A 282 10.87 -11.20 16.81
CA VAL A 282 11.14 -9.91 16.15
C VAL A 282 9.81 -9.22 15.86
N ASP A 283 9.46 -8.24 16.69
CA ASP A 283 8.18 -7.52 16.61
C ASP A 283 8.31 -6.08 16.11
N THR A 284 9.50 -5.45 16.23
CA THR A 284 9.72 -4.05 15.84
C THR A 284 10.52 -3.91 14.55
N VAL A 285 10.51 -2.70 13.96
CA VAL A 285 11.29 -2.40 12.75
C VAL A 285 12.79 -2.33 13.03
N GLU A 286 13.17 -1.82 14.21
CA GLU A 286 14.57 -1.66 14.63
C GLU A 286 15.26 -3.02 14.81
N ASP A 287 14.54 -3.99 15.38
CA ASP A 287 15.07 -5.35 15.58
C ASP A 287 15.31 -6.09 14.26
N LEU A 288 14.57 -5.75 13.19
CA LEU A 288 14.78 -6.35 11.86
C LEU A 288 16.04 -5.86 11.15
N ILE A 289 16.50 -4.65 11.48
CA ILE A 289 17.63 -3.99 10.80
C ILE A 289 18.95 -4.35 11.48
N ASN A 290 18.97 -4.49 12.82
CA ASN A 290 20.19 -4.56 13.60
C ASN A 290 20.80 -5.96 13.79
N ASP A 291 20.08 -7.05 13.45
CA ASP A 291 20.43 -8.41 13.91
C ASP A 291 21.22 -9.27 12.90
N TYR A 292 21.77 -8.68 11.84
CA TYR A 292 22.66 -9.38 10.91
C TYR A 292 24.12 -9.08 11.22
N LYS A 293 24.84 -10.07 11.78
CA LYS A 293 26.30 -10.12 11.70
C LYS A 293 26.68 -10.35 10.24
N ASP A 294 27.37 -9.37 9.68
CA ASP A 294 27.75 -9.26 8.28
C ASP A 294 28.92 -10.21 7.99
N ASP A 295 28.65 -11.40 7.45
CA ASP A 295 29.67 -12.18 6.77
C ASP A 295 29.79 -11.62 5.36
N HIS A 296 30.74 -10.69 5.18
CA HIS A 296 31.04 -10.08 3.89
C HIS A 296 31.54 -11.12 2.87
N GLU A 297 30.63 -11.61 2.01
CA GLU A 297 31.01 -12.22 0.73
C GLU A 297 30.44 -11.40 -0.44
N ASN A 298 31.36 -10.92 -1.29
CA ASN A 298 31.19 -9.80 -2.19
C ASN A 298 30.58 -10.22 -3.54
N GLY A 299 29.31 -10.64 -3.54
CA GLY A 299 28.49 -10.73 -4.75
C GLY A 299 27.77 -9.40 -5.03
N LYS A 300 27.90 -8.83 -6.24
CA LYS A 300 27.14 -7.62 -6.61
C LYS A 300 25.65 -7.94 -6.71
N LYS A 301 24.89 -7.64 -5.67
CA LYS A 301 23.42 -7.77 -5.66
C LYS A 301 22.77 -6.84 -6.69
N PRO A 302 21.60 -7.20 -7.23
CA PRO A 302 20.89 -6.39 -8.23
C PRO A 302 20.59 -5.00 -7.66
N GLN A 303 20.85 -3.95 -8.44
CA GLN A 303 20.52 -2.56 -8.08
C GLN A 303 19.29 -2.03 -8.84
N THR A 304 18.75 -2.82 -9.76
CA THR A 304 17.61 -2.47 -10.59
C THR A 304 16.54 -3.56 -10.48
N PHE A 305 15.30 -3.21 -10.79
CA PHE A 305 14.17 -4.14 -10.79
C PHE A 305 13.19 -3.80 -11.92
N SER A 306 12.41 -4.78 -12.36
CA SER A 306 11.38 -4.59 -13.37
C SER A 306 10.04 -4.23 -12.72
N ILE A 307 9.45 -3.11 -13.11
CA ILE A 307 8.12 -2.69 -12.64
C ILE A 307 7.04 -3.65 -13.15
N ILE A 308 7.22 -4.24 -14.33
CA ILE A 308 6.34 -5.29 -14.85
C ILE A 308 6.34 -6.49 -13.89
N ARG A 309 7.52 -6.85 -13.35
CA ARG A 309 7.63 -7.95 -12.38
C ARG A 309 6.97 -7.60 -11.05
N VAL A 310 7.15 -6.37 -10.56
CA VAL A 310 6.45 -5.88 -9.37
C VAL A 310 4.93 -5.96 -9.56
N ASN A 311 4.43 -5.54 -10.74
CA ASN A 311 3.02 -5.63 -11.08
C ASN A 311 2.56 -7.10 -11.02
N GLN A 312 3.20 -8.02 -11.76
CA GLN A 312 2.88 -9.46 -11.77
C GLN A 312 2.78 -10.06 -10.37
N LEU A 313 3.75 -9.79 -9.49
CA LEU A 313 3.74 -10.26 -8.09
C LEU A 313 2.49 -9.76 -7.33
N LEU A 314 2.15 -8.48 -7.48
CA LEU A 314 0.99 -7.87 -6.82
C LEU A 314 -0.34 -8.39 -7.38
N GLN A 315 -0.43 -8.63 -8.69
CA GLN A 315 -1.66 -9.12 -9.32
C GLN A 315 -2.10 -10.46 -8.75
N GLN A 316 -1.14 -11.30 -8.33
CA GLN A 316 -1.43 -12.59 -7.70
C GLN A 316 -2.24 -12.47 -6.41
N LEU A 317 -2.35 -11.28 -5.80
CA LEU A 317 -3.10 -11.05 -4.56
C LEU A 317 -4.59 -10.76 -4.81
N GLU A 318 -4.95 -10.29 -6.00
CA GLU A 318 -6.31 -9.86 -6.32
C GLU A 318 -7.32 -11.01 -6.22
N GLY A 319 -8.49 -10.72 -5.66
CA GLY A 319 -9.60 -11.67 -5.57
C GLY A 319 -9.39 -12.77 -4.52
N LYS A 320 -8.33 -12.69 -3.71
CA LYS A 320 -8.00 -13.73 -2.71
C LYS A 320 -8.17 -13.20 -1.29
N LEU A 321 -8.82 -14.01 -0.45
CA LEU A 321 -8.87 -13.81 1.01
C LEU A 321 -7.65 -14.51 1.63
N LEU A 322 -6.63 -13.76 2.00
CA LEU A 322 -5.35 -14.30 2.47
C LEU A 322 -4.95 -13.73 3.83
N SER A 323 -4.11 -14.45 4.57
CA SER A 323 -3.57 -13.98 5.86
C SER A 323 -2.31 -13.13 5.65
N TYR A 324 -2.43 -11.82 5.85
CA TYR A 324 -1.32 -10.88 5.69
C TYR A 324 -0.48 -10.69 6.96
N LYS A 325 -0.50 -11.67 7.87
CA LYS A 325 0.23 -11.61 9.16
C LYS A 325 1.71 -11.29 8.97
N MET A 326 2.36 -11.90 7.96
CA MET A 326 3.78 -11.70 7.67
C MET A 326 4.11 -10.33 7.07
N PHE A 327 3.09 -9.64 6.55
CA PHE A 327 3.20 -8.30 6.01
C PHE A 327 2.85 -7.21 7.03
N ALA A 328 2.35 -7.57 8.21
CA ALA A 328 2.04 -6.61 9.28
C ALA A 328 3.25 -6.34 10.19
N ARG A 329 3.29 -5.15 10.79
CA ARG A 329 4.25 -4.77 11.85
C ARG A 329 3.53 -4.01 12.97
N ASP A 330 4.08 -4.07 14.17
CA ASP A 330 3.56 -3.39 15.37
C ASP A 330 2.07 -3.67 15.66
N THR A 331 1.57 -4.81 15.21
CA THR A 331 0.24 -5.32 15.52
C THR A 331 0.31 -6.04 16.85
N LYS A 332 -0.25 -5.44 17.90
CA LYS A 332 -0.43 -6.16 19.18
C LYS A 332 -1.31 -7.39 18.95
N ALA A 333 -1.03 -8.47 19.68
CA ALA A 333 -1.90 -9.63 19.70
C ALA A 333 -3.35 -9.19 19.99
N SER A 334 -4.27 -9.54 19.09
CA SER A 334 -5.69 -9.23 19.25
C SER A 334 -6.23 -9.94 20.49
N ARG A 335 -7.02 -9.25 21.30
CA ARG A 335 -7.80 -9.88 22.39
C ARG A 335 -9.05 -10.61 21.90
N ASN A 336 -9.42 -10.46 20.62
CA ASN A 336 -10.61 -11.07 20.01
C ASN A 336 -10.27 -12.39 19.30
N VAL A 337 -11.20 -13.36 19.36
CA VAL A 337 -11.12 -14.69 18.74
C VAL A 337 -11.54 -14.63 17.26
N GLY A 338 -10.75 -15.23 16.35
CA GLY A 338 -10.88 -15.22 14.88
C GLY A 338 -9.59 -14.72 14.21
N PRO A 339 -9.16 -15.17 13.00
CA PRO A 339 -7.83 -14.86 12.48
C PRO A 339 -7.77 -13.36 12.09
N PRO A 340 -7.22 -12.49 12.95
CA PRO A 340 -7.36 -11.04 12.85
C PRO A 340 -6.50 -10.45 11.73
N THR A 341 -5.98 -11.30 10.84
CA THR A 341 -4.95 -11.01 9.85
C THR A 341 -5.41 -11.28 8.41
N GLN A 342 -6.62 -11.80 8.22
CA GLN A 342 -7.15 -12.03 6.87
C GLN A 342 -7.67 -10.72 6.25
N CYS A 343 -7.30 -10.48 5.00
CA CYS A 343 -7.77 -9.35 4.19
C CYS A 343 -8.13 -9.86 2.79
N PHE A 344 -9.13 -9.23 2.17
CA PHE A 344 -9.50 -9.45 0.78
C PHE A 344 -9.03 -8.26 -0.05
N VAL A 345 -8.18 -8.52 -1.04
CA VAL A 345 -7.65 -7.49 -1.94
C VAL A 345 -8.50 -7.47 -3.21
N TYR A 346 -9.16 -6.34 -3.45
CA TYR A 346 -9.96 -6.12 -4.66
C TYR A 346 -9.09 -5.74 -5.85
N HIS A 347 -8.07 -4.92 -5.60
CA HIS A 347 -7.19 -4.38 -6.62
C HIS A 347 -5.75 -4.26 -6.12
N ALA A 348 -4.79 -4.67 -6.95
CA ALA A 348 -3.37 -4.56 -6.68
C ALA A 348 -2.57 -4.48 -7.99
N ARG A 349 -2.07 -3.28 -8.30
CA ARG A 349 -1.34 -3.00 -9.53
C ARG A 349 -0.14 -2.11 -9.30
N ALA A 350 0.84 -2.21 -10.19
CA ALA A 350 1.96 -1.29 -10.28
C ALA A 350 2.17 -0.81 -11.72
N ALA A 351 2.49 0.47 -11.87
CA ALA A 351 2.71 1.10 -13.16
C ALA A 351 3.82 2.15 -13.09
N VAL A 352 4.34 2.51 -14.26
CA VAL A 352 5.28 3.63 -14.40
C VAL A 352 4.48 4.91 -14.61
N ALA A 353 4.90 6.00 -13.96
CA ALA A 353 4.39 7.33 -14.24
C ALA A 353 5.54 8.35 -14.27
N ARG A 354 5.24 9.58 -14.66
CA ARG A 354 6.16 10.72 -14.55
C ARG A 354 5.55 11.75 -13.60
N LEU A 355 6.27 12.02 -12.51
CA LEU A 355 5.91 13.02 -11.52
C LEU A 355 6.26 14.41 -12.06
N PRO A 356 5.32 15.36 -12.11
CA PRO A 356 5.63 16.72 -12.54
C PRO A 356 6.69 17.34 -11.62
N CYS A 357 7.77 17.84 -12.21
CA CYS A 357 8.85 18.52 -11.49
C CYS A 357 8.99 19.95 -12.04
N SER A 358 9.26 20.91 -11.15
CA SER A 358 9.42 22.32 -11.51
C SER A 358 10.65 22.57 -12.40
N ASP A 359 11.66 21.70 -12.30
CA ASP A 359 13.01 21.96 -12.82
C ASP A 359 13.36 21.15 -14.08
N HIS A 360 12.53 20.17 -14.49
CA HIS A 360 12.79 19.29 -15.62
C HIS A 360 11.55 19.11 -16.51
N GLY A 361 11.68 19.44 -17.80
CA GLY A 361 10.57 19.49 -18.77
C GLY A 361 9.82 18.17 -19.01
N GLU A 362 10.34 17.02 -18.56
CA GLU A 362 9.65 15.72 -18.69
C GLU A 362 9.21 15.08 -17.36
N GLY A 363 9.42 15.73 -16.20
CA GLY A 363 9.10 15.16 -14.89
C GLY A 363 9.93 13.93 -14.49
N ARG A 364 9.94 13.59 -13.19
CA ARG A 364 10.72 12.47 -12.64
C ARG A 364 10.00 11.15 -12.89
N LYS A 365 10.72 10.13 -13.41
CA LYS A 365 10.19 8.77 -13.51
C LYS A 365 9.93 8.19 -12.11
N VAL A 366 8.74 7.64 -11.91
CA VAL A 366 8.32 7.01 -10.66
C VAL A 366 7.66 5.66 -10.91
N MET A 367 7.72 4.77 -9.92
CA MET A 367 6.84 3.60 -9.85
C MET A 367 5.68 3.93 -8.92
N CYS A 368 4.47 3.71 -9.41
CA CYS A 368 3.24 3.84 -8.66
C CYS A 368 2.70 2.46 -8.32
N VAL A 369 2.19 2.28 -7.10
CA VAL A 369 1.49 1.07 -6.66
C VAL A 369 0.12 1.45 -6.12
N GLU A 370 -0.92 0.83 -6.65
CA GLU A 370 -2.30 1.00 -6.20
C GLU A 370 -2.80 -0.26 -5.51
N LEU A 371 -3.42 -0.09 -4.34
CA LEU A 371 -3.95 -1.18 -3.54
C LEU A 371 -5.33 -0.84 -2.99
N VAL A 372 -6.33 -1.66 -3.31
CA VAL A 372 -7.67 -1.58 -2.75
C VAL A 372 -8.03 -2.88 -2.06
N ALA A 373 -8.43 -2.81 -0.80
CA ALA A 373 -8.78 -3.97 -0.01
C ALA A 373 -9.91 -3.64 0.98
N ASN A 374 -10.57 -4.66 1.51
CA ASN A 374 -11.60 -4.47 2.53
C ASN A 374 -11.03 -3.82 3.81
N ARG A 375 -9.79 -4.19 4.16
CA ARG A 375 -9.01 -3.67 5.28
C ARG A 375 -7.52 -3.92 5.04
N PHE A 376 -6.70 -3.17 5.76
CA PHE A 376 -5.25 -3.38 5.82
C PHE A 376 -4.80 -3.52 7.27
N LEU A 377 -3.81 -4.37 7.50
CA LEU A 377 -3.14 -4.45 8.80
C LEU A 377 -2.15 -3.29 8.95
N ARG A 378 -1.72 -3.01 10.18
CA ARG A 378 -0.76 -1.93 10.44
C ARG A 378 0.55 -2.19 9.67
N LYS A 379 1.01 -1.16 8.95
CA LYS A 379 2.18 -1.19 8.05
C LYS A 379 2.11 -2.17 6.86
N MET A 380 1.00 -2.88 6.68
CA MET A 380 0.83 -3.90 5.62
C MET A 380 1.21 -3.39 4.24
N VAL A 381 0.66 -2.24 3.83
CA VAL A 381 0.90 -1.66 2.51
C VAL A 381 2.39 -1.40 2.27
N ARG A 382 3.08 -0.78 3.25
CA ARG A 382 4.50 -0.41 3.15
C ARG A 382 5.41 -1.63 3.08
N VAL A 383 5.10 -2.69 3.85
CA VAL A 383 5.85 -3.95 3.81
C VAL A 383 5.59 -4.68 2.49
N LEU A 384 4.36 -4.67 2.00
CA LEU A 384 4.00 -5.28 0.72
C LEU A 384 4.77 -4.63 -0.43
N VAL A 385 4.75 -3.30 -0.52
CA VAL A 385 5.50 -2.55 -1.55
C VAL A 385 6.99 -2.86 -1.52
N ALA A 386 7.64 -2.73 -0.35
CA ALA A 386 9.08 -3.01 -0.23
C ALA A 386 9.42 -4.47 -0.56
N THR A 387 8.58 -5.42 -0.15
CA THR A 387 8.79 -6.84 -0.43
C THR A 387 8.64 -7.12 -1.92
N SER A 388 7.61 -6.58 -2.58
CA SER A 388 7.44 -6.74 -4.03
C SER A 388 8.62 -6.21 -4.84
N VAL A 389 9.18 -5.06 -4.45
CA VAL A 389 10.38 -4.50 -5.08
C VAL A 389 11.58 -5.42 -4.88
N ARG A 390 11.81 -5.90 -3.66
CA ARG A 390 12.92 -6.80 -3.34
C ARG A 390 12.81 -8.13 -4.09
N GLU A 391 11.65 -8.77 -4.10
CA GLU A 391 11.44 -10.05 -4.79
C GLU A 391 11.54 -9.88 -6.32
N ALA A 392 11.07 -8.75 -6.86
CA ALA A 392 11.25 -8.43 -8.27
C ALA A 392 12.72 -8.21 -8.65
N ALA A 393 13.51 -7.56 -7.78
CA ALA A 393 14.95 -7.38 -7.98
C ALA A 393 15.70 -8.72 -7.95
N ALA A 394 15.28 -9.64 -7.08
CA ALA A 394 15.83 -11.00 -6.96
C ALA A 394 15.40 -11.95 -8.08
N GLY A 395 14.48 -11.54 -8.97
CA GLY A 395 13.96 -12.41 -10.02
C GLY A 395 13.06 -13.55 -9.52
N ALA A 396 12.44 -13.38 -8.35
CA ALA A 396 11.57 -14.40 -7.75
C ALA A 396 10.34 -14.71 -8.62
N ASP A 397 9.77 -15.90 -8.43
CA ASP A 397 8.52 -16.35 -9.06
C ASP A 397 7.32 -15.44 -8.79
N GLU A 398 6.30 -15.49 -9.66
CA GLU A 398 5.11 -14.64 -9.57
C GLU A 398 4.32 -14.86 -8.28
N ASP A 399 4.34 -16.08 -7.74
CA ASP A 399 3.64 -16.45 -6.52
C ASP A 399 4.46 -16.20 -5.24
N ALA A 400 5.65 -15.60 -5.34
CA ALA A 400 6.54 -15.38 -4.19
C ALA A 400 5.86 -14.67 -3.02
N LEU A 401 5.04 -13.64 -3.29
CA LEU A 401 4.31 -12.94 -2.22
C LEU A 401 3.31 -13.83 -1.49
N ILE A 402 2.66 -14.77 -2.20
CA ILE A 402 1.74 -15.73 -1.60
C ILE A 402 2.52 -16.72 -0.75
N LYS A 403 3.61 -17.29 -1.28
CA LYS A 403 4.43 -18.24 -0.53
C LYS A 403 5.02 -17.62 0.74
N LEU A 404 5.38 -16.34 0.71
CA LEU A 404 5.85 -15.58 1.89
C LEU A 404 4.78 -15.40 2.98
N MET A 405 3.49 -15.61 2.69
CA MET A 405 2.44 -15.57 3.71
C MET A 405 2.52 -16.73 4.70
N ASP A 406 3.04 -17.88 4.23
CA ASP A 406 3.21 -19.10 5.02
C ASP A 406 4.55 -19.14 5.76
N ALA A 407 5.38 -18.09 5.62
CA ALA A 407 6.63 -17.99 6.34
C ALA A 407 6.42 -18.02 7.87
N THR A 408 7.36 -18.62 8.60
CA THR A 408 7.30 -18.69 10.06
C THR A 408 7.87 -17.43 10.73
N CYS A 409 8.63 -16.62 9.99
CA CYS A 409 9.35 -15.47 10.50
C CYS A 409 9.07 -14.19 9.69
N ARG A 410 8.84 -13.07 10.39
CA ARG A 410 8.64 -11.75 9.74
C ARG A 410 9.86 -11.22 8.98
N ARG A 411 11.08 -11.73 9.25
CA ARG A 411 12.29 -11.43 8.48
C ARG A 411 12.20 -11.91 7.02
N ALA A 412 11.29 -12.84 6.73
CA ALA A 412 11.02 -13.28 5.38
C ALA A 412 10.47 -12.15 4.49
N THR A 413 9.88 -11.09 5.05
CA THR A 413 9.43 -9.91 4.29
C THR A 413 10.35 -8.71 4.52
N ALA A 414 10.41 -7.78 3.57
CA ALA A 414 11.25 -6.59 3.67
C ALA A 414 10.77 -5.67 4.81
N PRO A 415 11.64 -4.81 5.37
CA PRO A 415 11.21 -3.73 6.24
C PRO A 415 10.19 -2.81 5.53
N PRO A 416 9.32 -2.11 6.28
CA PRO A 416 8.36 -1.19 5.67
C PRO A 416 9.03 -0.13 4.80
N ALA A 417 8.53 0.07 3.58
CA ALA A 417 8.91 1.20 2.72
C ALA A 417 8.72 2.56 3.43
N PRO A 418 9.41 3.65 3.04
CA PRO A 418 9.22 4.99 3.64
C PRO A 418 7.76 5.45 3.67
N PRO A 419 7.28 6.13 4.73
CA PRO A 419 5.89 6.57 4.82
C PRO A 419 5.54 7.72 3.86
N GLU A 420 6.53 8.50 3.41
CA GLU A 420 6.38 9.69 2.56
C GLU A 420 5.78 9.34 1.20
N GLY A 421 6.06 8.13 0.70
CA GLY A 421 5.49 7.62 -0.54
C GLY A 421 4.05 7.14 -0.42
N LEU A 422 3.53 6.93 0.79
CA LEU A 422 2.21 6.35 0.99
C LEU A 422 1.11 7.40 1.17
N CYS A 423 0.01 7.21 0.46
CA CYS A 423 -1.19 8.02 0.57
C CYS A 423 -2.44 7.15 0.75
N LEU A 424 -3.28 7.48 1.74
CA LEU A 424 -4.68 7.02 1.77
C LEU A 424 -5.49 7.89 0.80
N VAL A 425 -5.93 7.30 -0.31
CA VAL A 425 -6.69 7.99 -1.36
C VAL A 425 -8.10 8.26 -0.86
N ASP A 426 -8.84 7.19 -0.54
CA ASP A 426 -10.22 7.25 -0.06
C ASP A 426 -10.68 5.98 0.68
N VAL A 427 -11.88 6.08 1.24
CA VAL A 427 -12.56 5.03 2.01
C VAL A 427 -13.99 4.92 1.51
N GLY A 428 -14.38 3.74 1.04
CA GLY A 428 -15.72 3.50 0.55
C GLY A 428 -16.66 2.84 1.55
N TYR A 429 -17.93 3.25 1.44
CA TYR A 429 -19.05 2.73 2.21
C TYR A 429 -20.09 2.00 1.33
N ALA A 430 -19.98 2.15 0.00
CA ALA A 430 -20.69 1.36 -1.00
C ALA A 430 -19.82 0.17 -1.49
N GLU A 431 -20.41 -0.73 -2.28
CA GLU A 431 -19.66 -1.81 -2.90
C GLU A 431 -18.49 -1.25 -3.74
N PHE A 432 -17.40 -2.01 -3.79
CA PHE A 432 -16.22 -1.59 -4.54
C PHE A 432 -16.50 -1.71 -6.04
N ASP A 433 -16.18 -0.64 -6.77
CA ASP A 433 -16.29 -0.59 -8.22
C ASP A 433 -14.91 -0.34 -8.83
N SER A 434 -14.44 -1.32 -9.62
CA SER A 434 -13.11 -1.29 -10.22
C SER A 434 -12.93 -0.21 -11.29
N GLN A 435 -13.99 0.42 -11.79
CA GLN A 435 -13.86 1.49 -12.78
C GLN A 435 -13.16 2.75 -12.24
N TYR A 436 -13.10 2.90 -10.91
CA TYR A 436 -12.45 4.03 -10.24
C TYR A 436 -10.97 3.77 -9.90
N CYS A 437 -10.39 2.63 -10.33
CA CYS A 437 -8.96 2.39 -10.14
C CYS A 437 -8.14 3.37 -10.99
N LEU A 438 -7.04 3.87 -10.43
CA LEU A 438 -6.11 4.78 -11.10
C LEU A 438 -5.24 4.05 -12.13
N ILE A 439 -4.91 2.78 -11.86
CA ILE A 439 -4.15 1.87 -12.70
C ILE A 439 -5.13 0.78 -13.17
N PRO A 440 -5.67 0.87 -14.40
CA PRO A 440 -6.69 -0.06 -14.86
C PRO A 440 -6.19 -1.51 -14.95
N LYS A 441 -7.13 -2.46 -14.97
CA LYS A 441 -6.84 -3.85 -15.34
C LYS A 441 -6.69 -3.90 -16.86
N ASP A 442 -5.49 -4.26 -17.33
CA ASP A 442 -5.21 -4.50 -18.75
C ASP A 442 -6.12 -5.59 -19.34
#